data_AF-A0A2K8Z2P8-F1
#
_entry.id   AF-A0A2K8Z2P8-F1
#
_cell.length_a   1.000
_cell.length_b   1.000
_cell.length_c   1.000
_cell.angle_alpha   90.00
_cell.angle_beta   90.00
_cell.angle_gamma   90.00
#
_symmetry.space_group_name_H-M   'P 1'
#
loop_
_entity.id
_entity.type
_entity.pdbx_description
1 polymer ?
#
loop_
_entity_poly.entity_id
_entity_poly.type
_entity_poly.pdbx_seq_one_letter_code
_entity_poly.pdbx_strand_id
1 'polypeptide(L)'
;MVCIRQIGFEGDCPSIVKIINQISQLSGIEPIYSADRWLLINSQNQEDVLNLYQEDDQTITLTYDGKMTDLVRATCQTLLQMGGYYTDEDS
;
A
#
# COMPACT_ATOMS: atom_id res chain seq x y z
N MET A 1 -3.46 16.90 -4.39
CA MET A 1 -1.97 17.01 -4.44
C MET A 1 -1.49 15.58 -4.37
N VAL A 2 -0.74 15.10 -5.35
CA VAL A 2 -0.34 13.68 -5.35
C VAL A 2 0.79 13.49 -4.35
N CYS A 3 0.65 12.50 -3.47
CA CYS A 3 1.72 12.04 -2.60
C CYS A 3 2.20 10.68 -3.07
N ILE A 4 3.51 10.48 -2.94
CA ILE A 4 4.19 9.22 -3.23
C ILE A 4 4.83 8.77 -1.92
N ARG A 5 4.76 7.47 -1.63
CA ARG A 5 5.56 6.86 -0.56
C ARG A 5 6.22 5.60 -1.06
N GLN A 6 7.50 5.43 -0.75
CA GLN A 6 8.25 4.23 -1.08
C GLN A 6 8.56 3.46 0.21
N ILE A 7 8.33 2.15 0.14
CA ILE A 7 8.55 1.22 1.24
C ILE A 7 9.49 0.12 0.74
N GLY A 8 10.69 0.12 1.29
CA GLY A 8 11.74 -0.86 1.00
C GLY A 8 11.67 -2.06 1.92
N PHE A 9 12.28 -3.16 1.47
CA PHE A 9 12.40 -4.43 2.19
C PHE A 9 13.84 -4.95 2.05
N GLU A 10 14.42 -5.51 3.11
CA GLU A 10 15.79 -6.08 3.07
C GLU A 10 15.90 -7.34 2.18
N GLY A 11 14.76 -7.95 1.84
CA GLY A 11 14.65 -9.09 0.92
C GLY A 11 13.40 -8.93 0.04
N ASP A 12 12.87 -10.06 -0.46
CA ASP A 12 11.74 -10.02 -1.38
C ASP A 12 10.51 -9.32 -0.78
N CYS A 13 9.91 -8.42 -1.55
CA CYS A 13 8.65 -7.80 -1.21
C CYS A 13 7.57 -8.86 -1.00
N PRO A 14 6.64 -8.63 -0.05
CA PRO A 14 5.46 -9.45 0.05
C PRO A 14 4.61 -9.33 -1.22
N SER A 15 4.05 -10.44 -1.68
CA SER A 15 3.14 -10.42 -2.83
C SER A 15 1.92 -9.55 -2.56
N ILE A 16 1.38 -8.92 -3.60
CA ILE A 16 0.17 -8.08 -3.52
C ILE A 16 -0.99 -8.81 -2.85
N VAL A 17 -1.19 -10.10 -3.15
CA VAL A 17 -2.23 -10.93 -2.50
C VAL A 17 -2.01 -11.05 -1.00
N LYS A 18 -0.75 -11.24 -0.56
CA LYS A 18 -0.41 -11.31 0.87
C LYS A 18 -0.67 -9.97 1.56
N ILE A 19 -0.34 -8.86 0.91
CA ILE A 19 -0.58 -7.50 1.42
C ILE A 19 -2.08 -7.27 1.61
N ILE A 20 -2.92 -7.55 0.60
CA ILE A 20 -4.38 -7.39 0.65
C ILE A 20 -5.00 -8.18 1.81
N ASN A 21 -4.60 -9.44 1.95
CA ASN A 21 -5.08 -10.30 3.02
C ASN A 21 -4.70 -9.73 4.40
N GLN A 22 -3.47 -9.23 4.53
CA GLN A 22 -2.99 -8.66 5.78
C GLN A 22 -3.66 -7.32 6.12
N ILE A 23 -3.92 -6.46 5.13
CA ILE A 23 -4.72 -5.23 5.30
C ILE A 23 -6.10 -5.60 5.87
N SER A 24 -6.74 -6.62 5.30
CA SER A 24 -8.05 -7.10 5.74
C SER A 24 -8.04 -7.57 7.19
N GLN A 25 -7.03 -8.34 7.57
CA GLN A 25 -6.89 -8.85 8.93
C GLN A 25 -6.61 -7.76 9.97
N LEU A 26 -5.77 -6.77 9.63
CA LEU A 26 -5.32 -5.76 10.58
C LEU A 26 -6.28 -4.58 10.75
N SER A 27 -6.97 -4.21 9.68
CA SER A 27 -7.80 -3.00 9.64
C SER A 27 -9.30 -3.27 9.54
N GLY A 28 -9.70 -4.49 9.14
CA GLY A 28 -11.10 -4.81 8.83
C GLY A 28 -11.60 -4.22 7.50
N ILE A 29 -10.76 -3.50 6.76
CA ILE A 29 -11.05 -3.03 5.40
C ILE A 29 -10.83 -4.20 4.44
N GLU A 30 -11.80 -4.52 3.58
CA GLU A 30 -11.63 -5.54 2.54
C GLU A 30 -11.31 -4.87 1.19
N PRO A 31 -10.03 -4.58 0.88
CA PRO A 31 -9.73 -3.85 -0.34
C PRO A 31 -9.80 -4.76 -1.57
N ILE A 32 -10.22 -4.16 -2.67
CA ILE A 32 -10.24 -4.78 -4.00
C ILE A 32 -9.01 -4.28 -4.76
N TYR A 33 -8.25 -5.20 -5.33
CA TYR A 33 -7.09 -4.86 -6.15
C TYR A 33 -7.35 -5.09 -7.64
N SER A 34 -7.10 -4.05 -8.43
CA SER A 34 -7.19 -4.04 -9.89
C SER A 34 -5.77 -4.13 -10.46
N ALA A 35 -5.32 -5.35 -10.78
CA ALA A 35 -3.95 -5.59 -11.24
C ALA A 35 -3.59 -4.92 -12.57
N ASP A 36 -4.58 -4.72 -13.44
CA ASP A 36 -4.47 -3.98 -14.71
C ASP A 36 -4.19 -2.48 -14.52
N ARG A 37 -4.48 -1.95 -13.32
CA ARG A 37 -4.35 -0.52 -12.99
C ARG A 37 -3.46 -0.24 -11.79
N TRP A 38 -2.94 -1.30 -11.17
CA TRP A 38 -2.23 -1.26 -9.89
C TRP A 38 -3.00 -0.52 -8.79
N LEU A 39 -4.34 -0.59 -8.83
CA LEU A 39 -5.20 0.21 -7.97
C LEU A 39 -5.75 -0.64 -6.84
N LEU A 40 -5.60 -0.15 -5.61
CA LEU A 40 -6.21 -0.69 -4.41
C LEU A 40 -7.39 0.21 -4.02
N ILE A 41 -8.56 -0.39 -3.85
CA ILE A 41 -9.84 0.32 -3.62
C ILE A 41 -10.45 -0.20 -2.33
N ASN A 42 -10.85 0.68 -1.43
CA ASN A 42 -11.64 0.29 -0.27
C ASN A 42 -13.07 -0.09 -0.70
N SER A 43 -13.48 -1.35 -0.47
CA SER A 43 -14.81 -1.82 -0.88
C SER A 43 -15.97 -1.09 -0.22
N GLN A 44 -15.75 -0.53 0.97
CA GLN A 44 -16.75 0.22 1.75
C GLN A 44 -16.78 1.71 1.39
N ASN A 45 -15.72 2.23 0.76
CA ASN A 45 -15.62 3.61 0.29
C ASN A 45 -14.82 3.69 -1.02
N GLN A 46 -15.50 3.71 -2.16
CA GLN A 46 -14.84 3.67 -3.47
C GLN A 46 -14.08 4.95 -3.85
N GLU A 47 -14.24 6.03 -3.08
CA GLU A 47 -13.39 7.23 -3.22
C GLU A 47 -12.06 7.09 -2.48
N ASP A 48 -11.95 6.12 -1.56
CA ASP A 48 -10.74 5.79 -0.84
C ASP A 48 -9.91 4.78 -1.65
N VAL A 49 -9.01 5.34 -2.46
CA VAL A 49 -8.20 4.61 -3.42
C VAL A 49 -6.74 5.02 -3.34
N LEU A 50 -5.85 4.09 -3.64
CA LEU A 50 -4.43 4.35 -3.84
C LEU A 50 -3.86 3.41 -4.91
N ASN A 51 -2.81 3.85 -5.59
CA ASN A 51 -2.00 2.95 -6.41
C ASN A 51 -1.00 2.22 -5.52
N LEU A 52 -0.93 0.90 -5.69
CA LEU A 52 0.00 -0.01 -5.04
C LEU A 52 0.79 -0.72 -6.15
N TYR A 53 2.01 -0.27 -6.37
CA TYR A 53 2.90 -0.78 -7.40
C TYR A 53 4.16 -1.37 -6.76
N GLN A 54 4.59 -2.53 -7.24
CA GLN A 54 5.86 -3.12 -6.87
C GLN A 54 6.83 -2.85 -8.04
N GLU A 55 7.85 -2.03 -7.79
CA GLU A 55 8.77 -1.57 -8.84
C GLU A 55 9.86 -2.59 -9.15
N ASP A 56 10.39 -3.23 -8.11
CA ASP A 56 11.36 -4.31 -8.17
C ASP A 56 11.08 -5.35 -7.08
N ASP A 57 12.03 -6.24 -6.83
CA ASP A 57 11.86 -7.29 -5.82
C ASP A 57 11.95 -6.76 -4.38
N GLN A 58 12.27 -5.48 -4.14
CA GLN A 58 12.57 -4.95 -2.80
C GLN A 58 11.80 -3.66 -2.46
N THR A 59 11.11 -3.04 -3.40
CA THR A 59 10.42 -1.76 -3.19
C THR A 59 8.96 -1.80 -3.63
N ILE A 60 8.10 -1.33 -2.73
CA ILE A 60 6.69 -1.05 -2.99
C ILE A 60 6.45 0.46 -2.96
N THR A 61 5.88 0.96 -4.05
CA THR A 61 5.51 2.37 -4.22
C THR A 61 4.01 2.54 -4.07
N LEU A 62 3.62 3.44 -3.16
CA LEU A 62 2.26 3.90 -2.95
C LEU A 62 2.06 5.27 -3.58
N THR A 63 0.97 5.48 -4.31
CA THR A 63 0.59 6.81 -4.81
C THR A 63 -0.86 7.11 -4.50
N TYR A 64 -1.14 8.26 -3.89
CA TYR A 64 -2.50 8.64 -3.47
C TYR A 64 -2.70 10.17 -3.56
N ASP A 65 -3.96 10.65 -3.59
CA ASP A 65 -4.29 12.09 -3.78
C ASP A 65 -4.10 12.95 -2.51
N GLY A 66 -2.97 12.75 -1.81
CA GLY A 66 -2.49 13.59 -0.72
C GLY A 66 -3.28 13.52 0.59
N LYS A 67 -4.50 12.98 0.56
CA LYS A 67 -5.27 12.65 1.75
C LYS A 67 -4.76 11.35 2.34
N MET A 68 -4.42 11.37 3.63
CA MET A 68 -4.15 10.16 4.41
C MET A 68 -5.48 9.51 4.80
N THR A 69 -6.04 8.71 3.90
CA THR A 69 -7.28 7.97 4.09
C THR A 69 -7.06 6.73 4.96
N ASP A 70 -8.14 6.02 5.30
CA ASP A 70 -8.05 4.80 6.09
C ASP A 70 -7.37 3.67 5.31
N LEU A 71 -7.62 3.53 4.00
CA LEU A 71 -6.88 2.58 3.16
C LEU A 71 -5.39 2.90 3.08
N VAL A 72 -5.01 4.17 2.90
CA VAL A 72 -3.58 4.56 2.84
C VAL A 72 -2.91 4.25 4.18
N ARG A 73 -3.53 4.63 5.30
CA ARG A 73 -3.01 4.35 6.64
C ARG A 73 -2.86 2.85 6.89
N ALA A 74 -3.89 2.07 6.58
CA ALA A 74 -3.89 0.61 6.76
C ALA A 74 -2.83 -0.07 5.87
N THR A 75 -2.66 0.39 4.63
CA THR A 75 -1.67 -0.14 3.68
C THR A 75 -0.26 0.14 4.17
N CYS A 76 0.06 1.39 4.56
CA CYS A 76 1.36 1.73 5.12
C CYS A 76 1.67 0.90 6.39
N GLN A 77 0.73 0.86 7.34
CA GLN A 77 0.91 0.10 8.58
C GLN A 77 1.13 -1.40 8.30
N THR A 78 0.39 -1.96 7.35
CA THR A 78 0.54 -3.35 6.95
C THR A 78 1.94 -3.62 6.40
N LEU A 79 2.41 -2.80 5.47
CA LEU A 79 3.73 -2.98 4.85
C LEU A 79 4.86 -2.86 5.87
N LEU A 80 4.77 -1.90 6.81
CA LEU A 80 5.72 -1.78 7.91
C LEU A 80 5.69 -3.00 8.85
N GLN A 81 4.51 -3.53 9.19
CA GLN A 81 4.39 -4.74 10.00
C GLN A 81 4.93 -5.99 9.28
N MET A 82 4.96 -5.98 7.95
CA MET A 82 5.53 -7.05 7.13
C MET A 82 7.06 -6.93 6.97
N GLY A 83 7.70 -6.02 7.70
CA GLY A 83 9.15 -5.81 7.67
C GLY A 83 9.62 -4.72 6.72
N GLY A 84 8.70 -3.94 6.15
CA GLY A 84 9.04 -2.79 5.32
C GLY A 84 9.51 -1.59 6.13
N TYR A 85 10.28 -0.71 5.50
CA TYR A 85 10.70 0.58 6.06
C TYR A 85 10.52 1.68 5.02
N TYR A 86 10.22 2.90 5.47
CA TYR A 86 10.14 4.03 4.54
C TYR A 86 11.53 4.30 3.94
N THR A 87 11.60 4.32 2.61
CA THR A 87 12.82 4.71 1.88
C THR A 87 12.82 6.18 1.51
N ASP A 88 11.69 6.85 1.69
CA ASP A 88 11.60 8.31 1.61
C ASP A 88 12.34 8.89 2.83
N GLU A 89 13.67 9.00 2.74
CA GLU A 89 14.40 9.93 3.59
C GLU A 89 13.99 11.34 3.17
N ASP A 90 13.15 12.00 3.97
CA ASP A 90 13.14 13.46 4.02
C ASP A 90 14.57 13.91 4.35
N SER A 91 15.34 14.26 3.32
CA SER A 91 16.54 15.11 3.43
C SER A 91 16.13 16.58 3.35
#